data_AF-I2N6I7-F1
#
_entry.id   AF-I2N6I7-F1
#
_cell.length_a   1.000
_cell.length_b   1.000
_cell.length_c   1.000
_cell.angle_alpha   90.00
_cell.angle_beta   90.00
_cell.angle_gamma   90.00
#
_symmetry.space_group_name_H-M   'P 1'
#
loop_
_entity.id
_entity.type
_entity.pdbx_description
1 polymer ?
#
loop_
_entity_poly.entity_id
_entity_poly.type
_entity_poly.pdbx_seq_one_letter_code
_entity_poly.pdbx_strand_id
1 'polypeptide(L)'
;MDTPSPPSGGPPIPFQPVAWATDPELTERLRRATQTLLDSLPTVMEDGLPFSDALHGGAQHVCDMAELDYAWAPMIEAETVRAVTREAGHGDLALFTPELSRAVERIESLPLDYQRRLVQRVADRYADPARTSVRSVVATAVSPARDTTRPRHPAGPNVLPFTPRPQGPPPRSPGR
;
A
#
# COMPACT_ATOMS: atom_id res chain seq x y z
N MET A 1 -29.95 41.59 12.02
CA MET A 1 -28.70 41.37 11.28
C MET A 1 -28.28 39.95 11.57
N ASP A 2 -28.55 39.04 10.64
CA ASP A 2 -28.19 37.63 10.73
C ASP A 2 -26.77 37.43 10.21
N THR A 3 -25.89 36.84 11.02
CA THR A 3 -24.56 36.38 10.59
C THR A 3 -24.65 34.94 10.10
N PRO A 4 -24.17 34.60 8.88
CA PRO A 4 -24.21 33.23 8.39
C PRO A 4 -23.16 32.36 9.09
N SER A 5 -23.56 31.16 9.50
CA SER A 5 -22.67 30.14 10.04
C SER A 5 -21.59 29.72 9.03
N PRO A 6 -20.35 29.45 9.47
CA PRO A 6 -19.30 28.96 8.58
C PRO A 6 -19.62 27.54 8.09
N PRO A 7 -19.17 27.16 6.89
CA PRO A 7 -19.39 25.83 6.34
C PRO A 7 -18.71 24.77 7.23
N SER A 8 -19.47 23.74 7.62
CA SER A 8 -18.93 22.54 8.26
C SER A 8 -17.83 21.93 7.42
N GLY A 9 -16.59 22.23 7.77
CA GLY A 9 -15.42 21.51 7.30
C GLY A 9 -15.53 20.07 7.77
N GLY A 10 -15.80 19.16 6.82
CA GLY A 10 -15.64 17.74 7.05
C GLY A 10 -14.22 17.42 7.53
N PRO A 11 -14.00 16.29 8.21
CA PRO A 11 -12.68 15.93 8.69
C PRO A 11 -11.69 15.90 7.52
N PRO A 12 -10.47 16.45 7.69
CA PRO A 12 -9.45 16.36 6.66
C PRO A 12 -9.22 14.89 6.32
N ILE A 13 -9.27 14.55 5.03
CA ILE A 13 -8.92 13.22 4.54
C ILE A 13 -7.50 12.93 5.05
N PRO A 14 -7.25 11.82 5.74
CA PRO A 14 -5.91 11.52 6.23
C PRO A 14 -4.99 11.39 5.01
N PHE A 15 -4.03 12.30 4.91
CA PHE A 15 -2.84 12.13 4.09
C PHE A 15 -2.25 10.78 4.50
N GLN A 16 -2.28 9.79 3.63
CA GLN A 16 -1.49 8.58 3.83
C GLN A 16 -0.04 9.03 3.65
N PRO A 17 0.78 9.08 4.71
CA PRO A 17 2.14 9.55 4.58
C PRO A 17 2.87 8.61 3.63
N VAL A 18 3.60 9.16 2.67
CA VAL A 18 4.58 8.36 1.95
C VAL A 18 5.61 7.98 3.01
N ALA A 19 5.85 6.68 3.20
CA ALA A 19 6.39 6.07 4.43
C ALA A 19 7.76 6.60 4.94
N TRP A 20 8.39 7.55 4.26
CA TRP A 20 9.75 8.00 4.47
C TRP A 20 9.91 9.53 4.62
N ALA A 21 8.88 10.35 4.38
CA ALA A 21 8.95 11.81 4.62
C ALA A 21 8.09 12.23 5.81
N THR A 22 8.71 12.94 6.76
CA THR A 22 8.05 13.51 7.95
C THR A 22 7.51 14.91 7.71
N ASP A 23 8.04 15.63 6.72
CA ASP A 23 7.56 16.95 6.31
C ASP A 23 6.38 16.81 5.34
N PRO A 24 5.17 17.30 5.71
CA PRO A 24 3.99 17.24 4.85
C PRO A 24 4.13 17.98 3.52
N GLU A 25 4.86 19.10 3.49
CA GLU A 25 5.00 19.90 2.27
C GLU A 25 5.88 19.17 1.25
N LEU A 26 7.04 18.70 1.71
CA LEU A 26 7.93 17.87 0.91
C LEU A 26 7.21 16.58 0.44
N THR A 27 6.43 15.95 1.32
CA THR A 27 5.63 14.76 0.98
C THR A 27 4.68 15.03 -0.19
N GLU A 28 3.96 16.15 -0.14
CA GLU A 28 3.02 16.52 -1.20
C GLU A 28 3.74 16.87 -2.51
N ARG A 29 4.88 17.57 -2.44
CA ARG A 29 5.71 17.86 -3.62
C ARG A 29 6.20 16.59 -4.29
N LEU A 30 6.67 15.62 -3.50
CA LEU A 30 7.15 14.34 -4.00
C LEU A 30 6.03 13.47 -4.55
N ARG A 31 4.84 13.49 -3.93
CA ARG A 31 3.65 12.84 -4.48
C ARG A 31 3.27 13.41 -5.84
N ARG A 32 3.28 14.73 -6.00
CA ARG A 32 3.03 15.37 -7.31
C ARG A 32 4.10 15.03 -8.33
N ALA A 33 5.36 15.01 -7.94
CA ALA A 33 6.45 14.57 -8.80
C ALA A 33 6.24 13.11 -9.27
N THR A 34 5.92 12.19 -8.38
CA THR A 34 5.58 10.81 -8.75
C THR A 34 4.38 10.73 -9.69
N GLN A 35 3.33 11.53 -9.46
CA GLN A 35 2.20 11.62 -10.38
C GLN A 35 2.65 12.06 -11.78
N THR A 36 3.45 13.13 -11.87
CA THR A 36 3.98 13.62 -13.15
C THR A 36 4.79 12.55 -13.88
N LEU A 37 5.63 11.81 -13.17
CA LEU A 37 6.39 10.70 -13.75
C LEU A 37 5.43 9.62 -14.29
N LEU A 38 4.47 9.19 -13.49
CA LEU A 38 3.44 8.21 -13.88
C LEU A 38 2.65 8.65 -15.12
N ASP A 39 2.30 9.94 -15.23
CA ASP A 39 1.57 10.49 -16.36
C ASP A 39 2.42 10.52 -17.65
N SER A 40 3.74 10.71 -17.53
CA SER A 40 4.65 10.74 -18.69
C SER A 40 5.00 9.35 -19.22
N LEU A 41 5.08 8.34 -18.34
CA LEU A 41 5.61 7.02 -18.70
C LEU A 41 4.88 6.35 -19.87
N PRO A 42 3.53 6.36 -19.95
CA PRO A 42 2.83 5.75 -21.08
C PRO A 42 3.24 6.31 -22.44
N THR A 43 3.60 7.61 -22.48
CA THR A 43 4.08 8.29 -23.69
C THR A 43 5.49 7.85 -24.03
N VAL A 44 6.39 7.79 -23.05
CA VAL A 44 7.78 7.31 -23.24
C VAL A 44 7.80 5.84 -23.70
N MET A 45 6.88 5.02 -23.19
CA MET A 45 6.75 3.62 -23.58
C MET A 45 6.23 3.44 -25.02
N GLU A 46 5.70 4.48 -25.68
CA GLU A 46 5.31 4.40 -27.10
C GLU A 46 6.52 4.18 -28.03
N ASP A 47 7.71 4.56 -27.58
CA ASP A 47 8.99 4.29 -28.26
C ASP A 47 9.43 2.82 -28.17
N GLY A 48 8.60 1.94 -27.61
CA GLY A 48 8.86 0.51 -27.51
C GLY A 48 9.73 0.11 -26.32
N LEU A 49 9.89 1.00 -25.34
CA LEU A 49 10.67 0.75 -24.14
C LEU A 49 9.86 -0.06 -23.10
N PRO A 50 10.47 -1.07 -22.45
CA PRO A 50 9.87 -1.72 -21.29
C PRO A 50 9.80 -0.75 -20.11
N PHE A 51 8.99 -1.12 -19.11
CA PHE A 51 8.69 -0.25 -17.96
C PHE A 51 9.92 0.27 -17.22
N SER A 52 10.94 -0.56 -16.93
CA SER A 52 12.11 -0.08 -16.17
C SER A 52 13.03 0.80 -17.01
N ASP A 53 13.14 0.54 -18.31
CA ASP A 53 13.92 1.40 -19.22
C ASP A 53 13.23 2.76 -19.41
N ALA A 54 11.90 2.78 -19.55
CA ALA A 54 11.13 4.02 -19.65
C ALA A 54 11.20 4.88 -18.38
N LEU A 55 11.45 4.26 -17.22
CA LEU A 55 11.66 4.93 -15.95
C LEU A 55 13.04 5.61 -15.84
N HIS A 56 14.05 5.04 -16.50
CA HIS A 56 15.44 5.42 -16.29
C HIS A 56 15.69 6.91 -16.60
N GLY A 57 16.04 7.68 -15.57
CA GLY A 57 16.32 9.11 -15.71
C GLY A 57 15.08 10.01 -15.76
N GLY A 58 13.87 9.43 -15.84
CA GLY A 58 12.63 10.18 -15.88
C GLY A 58 12.41 11.01 -14.60
N ALA A 59 12.82 10.50 -13.44
CA ALA A 59 12.66 11.26 -12.19
C ALA A 59 13.61 12.45 -12.08
N GLN A 60 14.78 12.43 -12.73
CA GLN A 60 15.66 13.61 -12.77
C GLN A 60 14.99 14.76 -13.52
N HIS A 61 14.37 14.45 -14.67
CA HIS A 61 13.59 15.41 -15.44
C HIS A 61 12.41 15.98 -14.65
N VAL A 62 11.71 15.12 -13.90
CA VAL A 62 10.62 15.57 -13.03
C VAL A 62 11.13 16.44 -11.87
N CYS A 63 12.30 16.13 -11.30
CA CYS A 63 12.92 16.99 -10.29
C CYS A 63 13.19 18.39 -10.83
N ASP A 64 13.70 18.53 -12.06
CA ASP A 64 13.87 19.83 -12.72
C ASP A 64 12.54 20.61 -12.79
N MET A 65 11.50 19.96 -13.29
CA MET A 65 10.18 20.57 -13.45
C MET A 65 9.54 20.98 -12.12
N ALA A 66 9.79 20.22 -11.06
CA ALA A 66 9.22 20.43 -9.73
C ALA A 66 10.12 21.26 -8.79
N GLU A 67 11.25 21.77 -9.31
CA GLU A 67 12.28 22.49 -8.55
C GLU A 67 12.72 21.72 -7.30
N LEU A 68 12.91 20.40 -7.46
CA LEU A 68 13.36 19.49 -6.41
C LEU A 68 14.85 19.16 -6.59
N ASP A 69 15.53 18.92 -5.48
CA ASP A 69 16.90 18.38 -5.51
C ASP A 69 16.91 16.98 -6.17
N TYR A 70 17.89 16.71 -7.01
CA TYR A 70 18.05 15.42 -7.68
C TYR A 70 18.27 14.25 -6.71
N ALA A 71 18.67 14.51 -5.47
CA ALA A 71 18.72 13.51 -4.41
C ALA A 71 17.38 12.81 -4.18
N TRP A 72 16.26 13.42 -4.60
CA TRP A 72 14.93 12.83 -4.51
C TRP A 72 14.53 11.95 -5.70
N ALA A 73 15.27 11.99 -6.81
CA ALA A 73 14.94 11.22 -8.00
C ALA A 73 14.83 9.69 -7.74
N PRO A 74 15.77 9.03 -7.04
CA PRO A 74 15.68 7.58 -6.78
C PRO A 74 14.40 7.19 -6.02
N MET A 75 13.88 8.11 -5.23
CA MET A 75 12.73 7.87 -4.38
C MET A 75 11.40 8.04 -5.13
N ILE A 76 11.35 9.00 -6.06
CA ILE A 76 10.25 9.16 -7.01
C ILE A 76 10.15 7.92 -7.91
N GLU A 77 11.27 7.41 -8.42
CA GLU A 77 11.32 6.16 -9.20
C GLU A 77 10.86 4.97 -8.35
N ALA A 78 11.40 4.83 -7.12
CA ALA A 78 11.04 3.74 -6.23
C ALA A 78 9.54 3.74 -5.86
N GLU A 79 8.95 4.91 -5.62
CA GLU A 79 7.51 5.05 -5.39
C GLU A 79 6.70 4.66 -6.63
N THR A 80 7.15 5.07 -7.81
CA THR A 80 6.52 4.72 -9.09
C THR A 80 6.52 3.21 -9.30
N VAL A 81 7.67 2.56 -9.10
CA VAL A 81 7.80 1.10 -9.14
C VAL A 81 6.87 0.44 -8.12
N ARG A 82 6.81 0.95 -6.90
CA ARG A 82 5.91 0.41 -5.86
C ARG A 82 4.44 0.52 -6.24
N ALA A 83 4.03 1.66 -6.79
CA ALA A 83 2.64 1.87 -7.22
C ALA A 83 2.25 0.90 -8.34
N VAL A 84 3.12 0.73 -9.34
CA VAL A 84 2.88 -0.15 -10.48
C VAL A 84 2.89 -1.63 -10.10
N THR A 85 3.83 -2.06 -9.25
CA THR A 85 3.91 -3.44 -8.75
C THR A 85 2.74 -3.80 -7.84
N ARG A 86 2.28 -2.86 -7.00
CA ARG A 86 1.06 -3.03 -6.20
C ARG A 86 -0.15 -3.27 -7.10
N GLU A 87 -0.29 -2.49 -8.16
CA GLU A 87 -1.39 -2.63 -9.11
C GLU A 87 -1.31 -3.93 -9.94
N ALA A 88 -0.10 -4.43 -10.21
CA ALA A 88 0.12 -5.74 -10.81
C ALA A 88 -0.26 -6.91 -9.87
N GLY A 89 -0.68 -6.63 -8.63
CA GLY A 89 -1.12 -7.64 -7.67
C GLY A 89 0.00 -8.20 -6.80
N HIS A 90 1.15 -7.53 -6.71
CA HIS A 90 2.27 -7.98 -5.86
C HIS A 90 2.18 -7.52 -4.40
N GLY A 91 1.13 -6.77 -4.04
CA GLY A 91 0.95 -6.24 -2.69
C GLY A 91 1.84 -5.02 -2.41
N ASP A 92 1.92 -4.62 -1.15
CA ASP A 92 2.76 -3.51 -0.72
C ASP A 92 4.17 -4.04 -0.39
N LEU A 93 5.05 -4.00 -1.40
CA LEU A 93 6.43 -4.45 -1.26
C LEU A 93 7.30 -3.36 -0.65
N ALA A 94 8.20 -3.75 0.24
CA ALA A 94 9.22 -2.85 0.75
C ALA A 94 10.13 -2.39 -0.39
N LEU A 95 10.58 -1.12 -0.30
CA LEU A 95 11.51 -0.57 -1.27
C LEU A 95 12.89 -1.25 -1.14
N PHE A 96 13.60 -1.35 -2.26
CA PHE A 96 14.98 -1.87 -2.31
C PHE A 96 15.15 -3.33 -1.85
N THR A 97 14.13 -4.18 -2.06
CA THR A 97 14.24 -5.63 -1.78
C THR A 97 14.27 -6.47 -3.06
N PRO A 98 14.83 -7.70 -3.02
CA PRO A 98 14.83 -8.60 -4.17
C PRO A 98 13.42 -8.96 -4.68
N GLU A 99 12.42 -8.96 -3.80
CA GLU A 99 11.02 -9.21 -4.18
C GLU A 99 10.49 -8.12 -5.12
N LEU A 100 10.90 -6.87 -4.90
CA LEU A 100 10.55 -5.75 -5.78
C LEU A 100 11.18 -5.94 -7.16
N SER A 101 12.46 -6.31 -7.22
CA SER A 101 13.13 -6.62 -8.49
C SER A 101 12.43 -7.74 -9.26
N ARG A 102 12.08 -8.85 -8.59
CA ARG A 102 11.31 -9.95 -9.21
C ARG A 102 9.90 -9.55 -9.62
N ALA A 103 9.30 -8.57 -8.94
CA ALA A 103 8.01 -8.02 -9.34
C ALA A 103 8.14 -7.20 -10.63
N VAL A 104 9.19 -6.37 -10.75
CA VAL A 104 9.50 -5.63 -11.98
C VAL A 104 9.76 -6.58 -13.14
N GLU A 105 10.64 -7.57 -12.98
CA GLU A 105 10.93 -8.58 -14.02
C GLU A 105 9.66 -9.27 -14.54
N ARG A 106 8.71 -9.58 -13.65
CA ARG A 106 7.42 -10.17 -14.04
C ARG A 106 6.58 -9.21 -14.87
N ILE A 107 6.58 -7.92 -14.52
CA ILE A 107 5.88 -6.89 -15.32
C ILE A 107 6.53 -6.76 -16.69
N GLU A 108 7.86 -6.77 -16.76
CA GLU A 108 8.60 -6.64 -18.02
C GLU A 108 8.44 -7.86 -18.94
N SER A 109 8.11 -9.02 -18.38
CA SER A 109 7.77 -10.22 -19.16
C SER A 109 6.41 -10.12 -19.87
N LEU A 110 5.57 -9.12 -19.52
CA LEU A 110 4.29 -8.88 -20.19
C LEU A 110 4.52 -8.20 -21.55
N PRO A 111 3.60 -8.36 -22.52
CA PRO A 111 3.69 -7.59 -23.75
C PRO A 111 3.64 -6.08 -23.47
N LEU A 112 4.40 -5.28 -24.22
CA LEU A 112 4.55 -3.82 -23.99
C LEU A 112 3.21 -3.09 -23.85
N ASP A 113 2.23 -3.42 -24.69
CA ASP A 113 0.89 -2.85 -24.59
C ASP A 113 0.20 -3.12 -23.24
N TYR A 114 0.43 -4.28 -22.64
CA TYR A 114 -0.07 -4.58 -21.30
C TYR A 114 0.68 -3.79 -20.23
N GLN A 115 2.00 -3.64 -20.35
CA GLN A 115 2.80 -2.81 -19.46
C GLN A 115 2.32 -1.35 -19.51
N ARG A 116 2.18 -0.78 -20.71
CA ARG A 116 1.69 0.60 -20.91
C ARG A 116 0.29 0.80 -20.33
N ARG A 117 -0.65 -0.12 -20.61
CA ARG A 117 -2.00 -0.06 -20.02
C ARG A 117 -1.98 -0.19 -18.50
N LEU A 118 -1.06 -0.98 -17.94
CA LEU A 118 -0.91 -1.09 -16.49
C LEU A 118 -0.47 0.25 -15.90
N VAL A 119 0.58 0.87 -16.45
CA VAL A 119 1.08 2.17 -15.99
C VAL A 119 -0.01 3.25 -16.12
N GLN A 120 -0.73 3.31 -17.25
CA GLN A 120 -1.82 4.26 -17.44
C GLN A 120 -2.88 4.13 -16.33
N ARG A 121 -3.32 2.91 -16.02
CA ARG A 121 -4.31 2.70 -14.95
C ARG A 121 -3.78 3.07 -13.56
N VAL A 122 -2.47 3.07 -13.35
CA VAL A 122 -1.84 3.51 -12.11
C VAL A 122 -1.84 5.03 -12.06
N ALA A 123 -1.40 5.68 -13.14
CA ALA A 123 -1.43 7.13 -13.29
C ALA A 123 -2.83 7.71 -13.04
N ASP A 124 -3.87 7.12 -13.64
CA ASP A 124 -5.27 7.54 -13.48
C ASP A 124 -5.78 7.44 -12.03
N ARG A 125 -5.23 6.53 -11.23
CA ARG A 125 -5.65 6.29 -9.83
C ARG A 125 -4.77 6.97 -8.80
N TYR A 126 -3.51 7.23 -9.12
CA TYR A 126 -2.56 7.87 -8.20
C TYR A 126 -2.99 9.31 -7.89
N ALA A 127 -3.69 9.97 -8.82
CA ALA A 127 -4.23 11.32 -8.66
C ALA A 127 -5.46 11.37 -7.74
N ASP A 128 -6.22 10.27 -7.61
CA ASP A 128 -7.48 10.19 -6.88
C ASP A 128 -7.45 9.06 -5.83
N PRO A 129 -6.85 9.30 -4.66
CA PRO A 129 -6.81 8.32 -3.58
C PRO A 129 -8.21 7.98 -3.03
N ALA A 130 -9.25 8.79 -3.31
CA ALA A 130 -10.61 8.56 -2.82
C ALA A 130 -11.30 7.36 -3.52
N ARG A 131 -10.86 7.00 -4.74
CA ARG A 131 -11.40 5.85 -5.48
C ARG A 131 -10.93 4.50 -4.94
N THR A 132 -9.81 4.46 -4.22
CA THR A 132 -9.22 3.21 -3.71
C THR A 132 -9.97 2.66 -2.49
N SER A 133 -10.85 3.45 -1.86
CA SER A 133 -11.55 3.09 -0.61
C SER A 133 -12.83 2.24 -0.81
N VAL A 134 -13.32 2.03 -2.03
CA VAL A 134 -14.66 1.42 -2.24
C VAL A 134 -14.67 -0.12 -2.15
N ARG A 135 -13.52 -0.79 -2.04
CA ARG A 135 -13.47 -2.25 -1.82
C ARG A 135 -13.39 -2.60 -0.33
N SER A 136 -14.22 -1.96 0.48
CA SER A 136 -14.43 -2.38 1.87
C SER A 136 -15.40 -3.56 1.91
N VAL A 137 -14.93 -4.61 2.58
CA VAL A 137 -15.59 -5.90 2.83
C VAL A 137 -17.04 -5.68 3.26
N VAL A 138 -17.99 -6.28 2.52
CA VAL A 138 -19.35 -6.50 3.03
C VAL A 138 -19.21 -7.43 4.24
N ALA A 139 -19.10 -6.85 5.42
CA ALA A 139 -19.25 -7.56 6.68
C ALA A 139 -20.73 -7.93 6.79
N THR A 140 -21.06 -9.18 6.47
CA THR A 140 -22.37 -9.75 6.80
C THR A 140 -22.54 -9.69 8.32
N ALA A 141 -23.34 -8.72 8.78
CA ALA A 141 -23.73 -8.60 10.17
C ALA A 141 -24.56 -9.83 10.56
N VAL A 142 -23.98 -10.71 11.38
CA VAL A 142 -24.72 -11.78 12.05
C VAL A 142 -25.32 -11.16 13.32
N SER A 143 -26.63 -10.97 13.33
CA SER A 143 -27.39 -10.45 14.47
C SER A 143 -27.24 -11.33 15.72
N PRO A 144 -27.12 -10.75 16.93
CA PRO A 144 -27.16 -11.50 18.17
C PRO A 144 -28.63 -11.80 18.54
N ALA A 145 -29.06 -13.04 18.33
CA ALA A 145 -30.30 -13.53 18.93
C ALA A 145 -30.04 -13.79 20.42
N ARG A 146 -30.58 -12.92 21.26
CA ARG A 146 -30.86 -13.23 22.67
C ARG A 146 -31.94 -14.29 22.69
N ASP A 147 -31.65 -15.44 23.29
CA ASP A 147 -32.68 -16.18 24.01
C ASP A 147 -32.12 -16.74 25.32
N THR A 148 -32.45 -16.01 26.37
CA THR A 148 -32.59 -16.49 27.73
C THR A 148 -33.57 -17.66 27.76
N THR A 149 -33.16 -18.81 28.33
CA THR A 149 -33.89 -19.57 29.36
C THR A 149 -33.18 -20.91 29.63
N ARG A 150 -32.54 -21.05 30.80
CA ARG A 150 -32.33 -22.38 31.41
C ARG A 150 -32.32 -22.29 32.93
N PRO A 151 -33.24 -22.96 33.65
CA PRO A 151 -33.29 -22.92 35.10
C PRO A 151 -32.51 -24.07 35.77
N ARG A 152 -32.06 -23.75 37.00
CA ARG A 152 -31.87 -24.57 38.22
C ARG A 152 -30.78 -25.66 38.28
N HIS A 153 -29.81 -25.39 39.18
CA HIS A 153 -29.15 -26.35 40.10
C HIS A 153 -30.18 -27.13 40.96
N PRO A 154 -29.87 -28.26 41.64
CA PRO A 154 -28.61 -28.67 42.32
C PRO A 154 -28.15 -30.10 41.89
N ALA A 155 -27.11 -30.79 42.34
CA ALA A 155 -26.37 -30.90 43.59
C ALA A 155 -25.05 -31.67 43.33
N GLY A 156 -24.04 -31.50 44.20
CA GLY A 156 -22.90 -32.42 44.29
C GLY A 156 -21.56 -31.72 44.50
N PRO A 157 -20.86 -31.94 45.64
CA PRO A 157 -19.51 -31.45 45.84
C PRO A 157 -18.50 -32.47 45.30
N ASN A 158 -17.44 -32.02 44.61
CA ASN A 158 -16.07 -32.50 44.87
C ASN A 158 -15.04 -31.94 43.88
N VAL A 159 -14.03 -31.30 44.48
CA VAL A 159 -12.58 -31.53 44.27
C VAL A 159 -12.01 -31.31 42.85
N LEU A 160 -11.18 -30.27 42.76
CA LEU A 160 -10.23 -30.01 41.67
C LEU A 160 -9.26 -31.18 41.45
N PRO A 161 -8.68 -31.31 40.25
CA PRO A 161 -7.24 -31.00 40.24
C PRO A 161 -6.79 -30.16 39.03
N PHE A 162 -5.90 -29.23 39.33
CA PHE A 162 -4.94 -28.66 38.40
C PHE A 162 -4.13 -29.79 37.73
N THR A 163 -3.99 -29.74 36.41
CA THR A 163 -2.85 -30.37 35.72
C THR A 163 -2.20 -29.37 34.76
N PRO A 164 -0.95 -28.94 35.02
CA PRO A 164 -0.18 -28.12 34.09
C PRO A 164 0.34 -28.95 32.91
N ARG A 165 0.42 -28.31 31.74
CA ARG A 165 0.93 -28.85 30.46
C ARG A 165 2.42 -29.22 30.58
N PRO A 166 2.87 -30.41 30.13
CA PRO A 166 4.30 -30.74 30.07
C PRO A 166 5.00 -30.04 28.89
N GLN A 167 6.08 -29.31 29.20
CA GLN A 167 7.05 -28.79 28.23
C GLN A 167 7.93 -29.93 27.71
N GLY A 168 8.08 -30.04 26.39
CA GLY A 168 8.97 -31.00 25.75
C GLY A 168 10.46 -30.64 25.93
N PRO A 169 11.37 -31.62 25.91
CA PRO A 169 12.81 -31.39 26.09
C PRO A 169 13.50 -30.78 24.85
N PRO A 170 14.56 -29.97 25.04
CA PRO A 170 15.32 -29.36 23.94
C PRO A 170 16.27 -30.35 23.23
N PRO A 171 16.69 -30.04 21.98
CA PRO A 171 17.53 -30.90 21.16
C PRO A 171 18.98 -30.99 21.64
N ARG A 172 19.59 -32.18 21.47
CA ARG A 172 20.99 -32.49 21.82
C ARG A 172 21.96 -31.95 20.76
N SER A 173 23.08 -31.40 21.22
CA SER A 173 24.23 -30.97 20.42
C SER A 173 25.01 -32.15 19.82
N PRO A 174 25.67 -31.99 18.65
CA PRO A 174 26.50 -33.04 18.05
C PRO A 174 27.89 -33.09 18.70
N GLY A 175 28.38 -34.31 18.95
CA GLY A 175 29.71 -34.58 19.49
C GLY A 175 30.67 -35.11 18.42
N ARG A 176 31.90 -34.55 18.47
CA ARG A 176 33.24 -35.09 18.14
C ARG A 176 33.50 -35.81 16.81
#